data_AF-A0A8J4F8Q7-F1
#
_entry.id   AF-A0A8J4F8Q7-F1
#
_cell.length_a   1.000
_cell.length_b   1.000
_cell.length_c   1.000
_cell.angle_alpha   90.00
_cell.angle_beta   90.00
_cell.angle_gamma   90.00
#
_symmetry.space_group_name_H-M   'P 1'
#
loop_
_entity.id
_entity.type
_entity.pdbx_description
1 polymer ?
#
loop_
_entity_poly.entity_id
_entity_poly.type
_entity_poly.pdbx_seq_one_letter_code
_entity_poly.pdbx_strand_id
1 'polypeptide(L)'
;GGGEGPWDPSNSARGRFADSSNGMARTGSDLSQLPSRPPTLDFSPPPAAARLPIAVRRAVDAYVARFAPLVQMELEEERRQVEERLRVWPMGRLRSEGLVLTDVRAVRRGSYLGKAIVRLTAADGGELPFHRFTSGTLVTLCRVNPLSERTTEGLVLDRGRWEVRLVMDSLPPGLTEGLWRLDKGVNIVTYQRMAQAMQALYKDPLSAGAAAARTDTGDYVGVNDDDEEEGGDDEDMAEYGGPSGQEHRYGQGHGGGNTGSQFGNRRGRGRNNRRDGKRRRQRRQQDEEDEDELPP
;
A
#
# COMPACT_ATOMS: atom_id res chain seq x y z
N GLY A 1 -75.69 24.95 23.03
CA GLY A 1 -74.77 24.22 23.92
C GLY A 1 -73.65 25.17 24.23
N GLY A 2 -73.47 25.63 25.46
CA GLY A 2 -73.38 24.85 26.70
C GLY A 2 -71.90 24.89 27.08
N GLY A 3 -71.47 25.98 27.73
CA GLY A 3 -71.21 26.05 29.18
C GLY A 3 -69.73 26.49 29.30
N GLU A 4 -69.24 27.21 30.30
CA GLU A 4 -69.72 27.60 31.62
C GLU A 4 -69.04 28.94 32.01
N GLY A 5 -69.50 29.52 33.11
CA GLY A 5 -69.35 30.91 33.49
C GLY A 5 -68.01 31.42 34.06
N PRO A 6 -68.05 32.61 34.69
CA PRO A 6 -66.92 33.54 34.84
C PRO A 6 -66.37 33.64 36.27
N TRP A 7 -65.18 34.23 36.44
CA TRP A 7 -64.81 35.26 37.45
C TRP A 7 -63.27 35.39 37.62
N ASP A 8 -62.74 36.48 37.04
CA ASP A 8 -61.82 37.54 37.53
C ASP A 8 -61.04 37.39 38.88
N PRO A 9 -60.12 38.32 39.23
CA PRO A 9 -58.91 38.87 38.60
C PRO A 9 -57.66 38.62 39.48
N SER A 10 -56.49 38.99 38.94
CA SER A 10 -55.54 39.93 39.56
C SER A 10 -54.07 39.50 39.57
N ASN A 11 -53.27 40.54 39.40
CA ASN A 11 -51.85 40.69 39.66
C ASN A 11 -50.86 40.09 38.66
N SER A 12 -50.42 40.88 37.69
CA SER A 12 -49.50 42.04 37.82
C SER A 12 -48.04 41.61 37.83
N ALA A 13 -47.32 42.26 36.90
CA ALA A 13 -46.07 42.96 37.13
C ALA A 13 -44.82 42.37 36.46
N ARG A 14 -44.34 43.17 35.48
CA ARG A 14 -42.93 43.53 35.20
C ARG A 14 -42.12 42.48 34.44
N GLY A 15 -41.36 42.80 33.39
CA GLY A 15 -41.00 44.01 32.64
C GLY A 15 -40.26 43.50 31.38
N ARG A 16 -40.53 43.95 30.16
CA ARG A 16 -39.96 45.12 29.46
C ARG A 16 -38.42 45.29 29.50
N PHE A 17 -37.88 45.38 28.28
CA PHE A 17 -36.57 45.86 27.78
C PHE A 17 -35.42 44.82 27.81
N ALA A 18 -34.96 44.31 26.65
CA ALA A 18 -34.08 44.93 25.64
C ALA A 18 -32.66 45.13 26.22
N ASP A 19 -31.54 44.87 25.57
CA ASP A 19 -31.09 44.59 24.20
C ASP A 19 -29.61 44.15 24.34
N SER A 20 -28.96 43.76 23.24
CA SER A 20 -27.50 43.78 22.99
C SER A 20 -26.78 42.42 22.95
N SER A 21 -26.63 41.94 21.71
CA SER A 21 -25.36 41.57 21.05
C SER A 21 -24.21 40.97 21.87
N ASN A 22 -23.90 39.71 21.58
CA ASN A 22 -22.55 39.18 21.33
C ASN A 22 -22.76 37.79 20.66
N GLY A 23 -22.31 37.51 19.44
CA GLY A 23 -20.91 37.50 19.05
C GLY A 23 -20.27 36.20 19.50
N MET A 24 -20.26 35.15 18.66
CA MET A 24 -19.08 34.31 18.38
C MET A 24 -19.41 33.09 17.52
N ALA A 25 -18.74 33.07 16.37
CA ALA A 25 -18.51 31.90 15.54
C ALA A 25 -17.97 30.72 16.38
N ARG A 26 -18.62 29.57 16.27
CA ARG A 26 -18.05 28.29 16.73
C ARG A 26 -17.12 27.74 15.66
N THR A 27 -16.01 28.42 15.41
CA THR A 27 -14.82 27.83 14.82
C THR A 27 -13.98 27.26 15.96
N GLY A 28 -14.33 26.04 16.36
CA GLY A 28 -13.57 25.26 17.33
C GLY A 28 -13.17 23.95 16.68
N SER A 29 -12.17 23.99 15.81
CA SER A 29 -11.40 22.80 15.44
C SER A 29 -10.75 22.31 16.72
N ASP A 30 -11.35 21.30 17.36
CA ASP A 30 -10.81 20.66 18.55
C ASP A 30 -9.53 19.90 18.17
N LEU A 31 -8.42 20.62 18.22
CA LEU A 31 -7.05 20.15 17.96
C LEU A 31 -6.46 19.38 19.16
N SER A 32 -7.24 19.14 20.23
CA SER A 32 -6.74 18.50 21.46
C SER A 32 -6.47 16.99 21.34
N GLN A 33 -6.73 16.41 20.17
CA GLN A 33 -6.49 15.01 19.88
C GLN A 33 -5.74 14.83 18.55
N LEU A 34 -4.57 15.48 18.46
CA LEU A 34 -3.51 15.04 17.55
C LEU A 34 -3.20 13.56 17.83
N PRO A 35 -2.84 12.76 16.80
CA PRO A 35 -2.61 11.33 16.99
C PRO A 35 -1.57 11.12 18.08
N SER A 36 -1.88 10.20 19.01
CA SER A 36 -0.96 9.70 20.02
C SER A 36 0.40 9.46 19.37
N ARG A 37 1.47 9.95 20.02
CA ARG A 37 2.87 9.70 19.66
C ARG A 37 2.99 8.32 18.99
N PRO A 38 3.61 8.24 17.80
CA PRO A 38 3.67 6.98 17.07
C PRO A 38 4.24 5.91 17.99
N PRO A 39 3.71 4.67 17.94
CA PRO A 39 4.12 3.61 18.84
C PRO A 39 5.64 3.51 18.81
N THR A 40 6.25 3.73 19.99
CA THR A 40 7.69 3.56 20.13
C THR A 40 7.94 2.06 20.15
N LEU A 41 8.87 1.59 19.33
CA LEU A 41 9.27 0.18 19.34
C LEU A 41 9.83 -0.14 20.73
N ASP A 42 9.30 -1.19 21.35
CA ASP A 42 9.77 -1.64 22.65
C ASP A 42 10.79 -2.77 22.47
N PHE A 43 12.04 -2.49 22.82
CA PHE A 43 13.12 -3.47 22.82
C PHE A 43 13.54 -3.88 24.23
N SER A 44 12.76 -3.48 25.26
CA SER A 44 12.99 -3.88 26.64
C SER A 44 13.00 -5.40 26.78
N PRO A 45 13.90 -5.98 27.59
CA PRO A 45 13.80 -7.38 27.97
C PRO A 45 12.43 -7.66 28.60
N PRO A 46 11.70 -8.70 28.14
CA PRO A 46 10.45 -9.09 28.78
C PRO A 46 10.72 -9.74 30.15
N PRO A 47 9.74 -9.79 31.07
CA PRO A 47 9.91 -10.44 32.37
C PRO A 47 10.41 -11.89 32.31
N ALA A 48 10.09 -12.61 31.22
CA ALA A 48 10.57 -13.97 30.97
C ALA A 48 12.10 -14.08 30.83
N ALA A 49 12.78 -13.00 30.44
CA ALA A 49 14.24 -12.97 30.27
C ALA A 49 15.00 -13.32 31.56
N ALA A 50 14.41 -13.04 32.74
CA ALA A 50 15.00 -13.35 34.03
C ALA A 50 15.13 -14.87 34.30
N ARG A 51 14.42 -15.71 33.53
CA ARG A 51 14.43 -17.18 33.67
C ARG A 51 15.50 -17.85 32.82
N LEU A 52 16.18 -17.11 31.95
CA LEU A 52 17.21 -17.65 31.06
C LEU A 52 18.54 -17.89 31.81
N PRO A 53 19.33 -18.90 31.40
CA PRO A 53 20.72 -19.03 31.86
C PRO A 53 21.51 -17.74 31.60
N ILE A 54 22.36 -17.34 32.56
CA ILE A 54 23.05 -16.03 32.53
C ILE A 54 23.85 -15.83 31.24
N ALA A 55 24.56 -16.86 30.76
CA ALA A 55 25.34 -16.78 29.52
C ALA A 55 24.46 -16.52 28.29
N VAL A 56 23.34 -17.23 28.19
CA VAL A 56 22.36 -17.09 27.09
C VAL A 56 21.71 -15.71 27.14
N ARG A 57 21.27 -15.27 28.33
CA ARG A 57 20.71 -13.94 28.53
C ARG A 57 21.69 -12.85 28.11
N ARG A 58 22.97 -12.94 28.52
CA ARG A 58 24.00 -11.98 28.12
C ARG A 58 24.20 -11.91 26.60
N ALA A 59 24.17 -13.05 25.92
CA ALA A 59 24.28 -13.10 24.47
C ALA A 59 23.08 -12.43 23.78
N VAL A 60 21.85 -12.70 24.25
CA VAL A 60 20.63 -12.06 23.73
C VAL A 60 20.63 -10.56 24.03
N ASP A 61 20.97 -10.16 25.26
CA ASP A 61 21.07 -8.75 25.66
C ASP A 61 22.07 -7.99 24.75
N ALA A 62 23.23 -8.59 24.47
CA ALA A 62 24.24 -8.01 23.58
C ALA A 62 23.75 -7.89 22.13
N TYR A 63 23.03 -8.90 21.63
CA TYR A 63 22.41 -8.86 20.30
C TYR A 63 21.38 -7.73 20.20
N VAL A 64 20.44 -7.67 21.15
CA VAL A 64 19.40 -6.64 21.17
C VAL A 64 20.00 -5.25 21.29
N ALA A 65 20.98 -5.05 22.19
CA ALA A 65 21.67 -3.77 22.35
C ALA A 65 22.36 -3.29 21.06
N ARG A 66 22.84 -4.21 20.22
CA ARG A 66 23.48 -3.89 18.94
C ARG A 66 22.45 -3.53 17.86
N PHE A 67 21.38 -4.31 17.71
CA PHE A 67 20.46 -4.19 16.57
C PHE A 67 19.26 -3.28 16.82
N ALA A 68 18.77 -3.16 18.05
CA ALA A 68 17.62 -2.30 18.36
C ALA A 68 17.83 -0.84 17.94
N PRO A 69 18.99 -0.20 18.19
CA PRO A 69 19.23 1.17 17.73
C PRO A 69 19.27 1.28 16.20
N LEU A 70 19.80 0.28 15.49
CA LEU A 70 19.85 0.26 14.03
C LEU A 70 18.44 0.23 13.44
N VAL A 71 17.58 -0.65 13.98
CA VAL A 71 16.18 -0.75 13.56
C VAL A 71 15.41 0.54 13.85
N GLN A 72 15.69 1.19 14.99
CA GLN A 72 15.10 2.48 15.34
C GLN A 72 15.53 3.59 14.36
N MET A 73 16.81 3.66 14.02
CA MET A 73 17.34 4.64 13.07
C MET A 73 16.74 4.46 11.68
N GLU A 74 16.61 3.22 11.19
CA GLU A 74 16.00 2.94 9.89
C GLU A 74 14.53 3.37 9.85
N LEU A 75 13.75 3.08 10.90
CA LEU A 75 12.36 3.54 11.00
C LEU A 75 12.26 5.07 10.98
N GLU A 76 13.17 5.75 11.67
CA GLU A 76 13.18 7.20 11.72
C GLU A 76 13.56 7.81 10.36
N GLU A 77 14.51 7.21 9.66
CA GLU A 77 14.90 7.60 8.31
C GLU A 77 13.74 7.40 7.31
N GLU A 78 13.04 6.27 7.36
CA GLU A 78 11.84 6.05 6.55
C GLU A 78 10.76 7.12 6.84
N ARG A 79 10.53 7.44 8.13
CA ARG A 79 9.59 8.50 8.52
C ARG A 79 9.99 9.85 7.94
N ARG A 80 11.26 10.20 8.06
CA ARG A 80 11.82 11.45 7.54
C ARG A 80 11.60 11.57 6.03
N GLN A 81 11.87 10.50 5.27
CA GLN A 81 11.67 10.49 3.83
C GLN A 81 10.18 10.63 3.45
N VAL A 82 9.29 9.97 4.19
CA VAL A 82 7.83 10.08 3.98
C VAL A 82 7.32 11.49 4.33
N GLU A 83 7.84 12.11 5.37
CA GLU A 83 7.48 13.47 5.73
C GLU A 83 8.02 14.49 4.72
N GLU A 84 9.29 14.36 4.33
CA GLU A 84 9.94 15.23 3.35
C GLU A 84 9.17 15.24 2.02
N ARG A 85 8.82 14.07 1.48
CA ARG A 85 8.03 14.01 0.24
C ARG A 85 6.65 14.67 0.39
N LEU A 86 6.00 14.53 1.55
CA LEU A 86 4.67 15.10 1.77
C LEU A 86 4.73 16.63 1.89
N ARG A 87 5.86 17.18 2.37
CA ARG A 87 6.10 18.62 2.48
C ARG A 87 6.58 19.26 1.18
N VAL A 88 7.51 18.61 0.49
CA VAL A 88 8.31 19.23 -0.59
C VAL A 88 7.83 18.81 -1.97
N TRP A 89 7.34 17.58 -2.15
CA TRP A 89 7.05 17.10 -3.50
C TRP A 89 5.71 17.63 -4.01
N PRO A 90 5.65 18.10 -5.27
CA PRO A 90 4.40 18.52 -5.86
C PRO A 90 3.46 17.32 -6.04
N MET A 91 2.16 17.55 -5.92
CA MET A 91 1.13 16.52 -6.04
C MET A 91 1.21 15.71 -7.35
N GLY A 92 1.60 16.35 -8.46
CA GLY A 92 1.80 15.67 -9.75
C GLY A 92 2.87 14.59 -9.68
N ARG A 93 3.98 14.87 -8.99
CA ARG A 93 5.07 13.90 -8.77
C ARG A 93 4.65 12.76 -7.87
N LEU A 94 3.92 13.06 -6.78
CA LEU A 94 3.40 12.03 -5.87
C LEU A 94 2.47 11.04 -6.60
N ARG A 95 1.66 11.55 -7.53
CA ARG A 95 0.77 10.73 -8.38
C ARG A 95 1.54 9.92 -9.43
N SER A 96 2.50 10.52 -10.14
CA SER A 96 3.29 9.81 -11.15
C SER A 96 4.13 8.68 -10.57
N GLU A 97 4.65 8.89 -9.35
CA GLU A 97 5.39 7.87 -8.58
C GLU A 97 4.48 6.79 -7.97
N GLY A 98 3.15 6.94 -8.11
CA GLY A 98 2.16 6.00 -7.59
C GLY A 98 2.13 5.93 -6.07
N LEU A 99 2.47 7.02 -5.39
CA LEU A 99 2.49 7.12 -3.92
C LEU A 99 1.18 7.64 -3.34
N VAL A 100 0.35 8.27 -4.17
CA VAL A 100 -0.90 8.90 -3.77
C VAL A 100 -2.01 8.59 -4.77
N LEU A 101 -3.21 8.29 -4.26
CA LEU A 101 -4.45 8.35 -5.01
C LEU A 101 -5.29 9.51 -4.46
N THR A 102 -5.77 10.37 -5.34
CA THR A 102 -6.73 11.42 -4.99
C THR A 102 -8.08 11.10 -5.61
N ASP A 103 -9.11 11.84 -5.20
CA ASP A 103 -10.42 11.79 -5.83
C ASP A 103 -11.02 10.37 -5.82
N VAL A 104 -10.84 9.66 -4.70
CA VAL A 104 -11.43 8.33 -4.49
C VAL A 104 -12.64 8.41 -3.56
N ARG A 105 -13.63 7.55 -3.81
CA ARG A 105 -14.79 7.36 -2.93
C ARG A 105 -14.53 6.15 -2.04
N ALA A 106 -14.89 6.26 -0.77
CA ALA A 106 -14.74 5.19 0.20
C ALA A 106 -16.09 4.61 0.62
N VAL A 107 -16.19 3.28 0.66
CA VAL A 107 -17.39 2.58 1.16
C VAL A 107 -16.96 1.38 1.99
N ARG A 108 -17.58 1.20 3.16
CA ARG A 108 -17.38 0.00 3.98
C ARG A 108 -17.92 -1.24 3.26
N ARG A 109 -17.13 -2.31 3.17
CA ARG A 109 -17.47 -3.56 2.49
C ARG A 109 -17.05 -4.78 3.29
N GLY A 110 -17.80 -5.08 4.35
CA GLY A 110 -17.59 -6.27 5.18
C GLY A 110 -16.50 -6.06 6.24
N SER A 111 -15.94 -7.17 6.70
CA SER A 111 -14.89 -7.21 7.71
C SER A 111 -13.89 -8.33 7.45
N TYR A 112 -12.67 -8.15 7.94
CA TYR A 112 -11.59 -9.13 7.89
C TYR A 112 -10.98 -9.23 9.29
N LEU A 113 -11.00 -10.42 9.90
CA LEU A 113 -10.48 -10.65 11.26
C LEU A 113 -11.01 -9.64 12.30
N GLY A 114 -12.31 -9.34 12.24
CA GLY A 114 -12.95 -8.37 13.14
C GLY A 114 -12.73 -6.89 12.80
N LYS A 115 -11.84 -6.58 11.84
CA LYS A 115 -11.56 -5.22 11.38
C LYS A 115 -12.41 -4.84 10.17
N ALA A 116 -12.69 -3.56 9.97
CA ALA A 116 -13.53 -3.11 8.87
C ALA A 116 -12.77 -3.17 7.54
N ILE A 117 -13.42 -3.65 6.48
CA ILE A 117 -12.89 -3.53 5.12
C ILE A 117 -13.48 -2.26 4.50
N VAL A 118 -12.63 -1.42 3.92
CA VAL A 118 -13.01 -0.22 3.16
C VAL A 118 -12.59 -0.41 1.71
N ARG A 119 -13.55 -0.22 0.80
CA ARG A 119 -13.31 -0.24 -0.64
C ARG A 119 -13.19 1.20 -1.15
N LEU A 120 -12.08 1.48 -1.83
CA LEU A 120 -11.80 2.74 -2.50
C LEU A 120 -11.94 2.57 -4.01
N THR A 121 -12.70 3.45 -4.65
CA THR A 121 -12.91 3.47 -6.11
C THR A 121 -12.74 4.88 -6.66
N ALA A 122 -12.35 5.02 -7.93
CA ALA A 122 -12.26 6.34 -8.57
C ALA A 122 -13.61 7.08 -8.54
N ALA A 123 -13.61 8.39 -8.30
CA ALA A 123 -14.83 9.17 -8.17
C ALA A 123 -15.64 9.33 -9.47
N ASP A 124 -14.97 9.22 -10.62
CA ASP A 124 -15.56 9.22 -11.96
C ASP A 124 -16.11 7.85 -12.37
N GLY A 125 -15.92 6.82 -11.53
CA GLY A 125 -16.29 5.43 -11.84
C GLY A 125 -15.33 4.74 -12.83
N GLY A 126 -14.22 5.39 -13.18
CA GLY A 126 -13.19 4.88 -14.06
C GLY A 126 -12.15 4.01 -13.35
N GLU A 127 -11.05 3.74 -14.05
CA GLU A 127 -9.90 3.05 -13.50
C GLU A 127 -9.14 3.95 -12.53
N LEU A 128 -8.57 3.35 -11.49
CA LEU A 128 -7.64 4.03 -10.63
C LEU A 128 -6.38 4.40 -11.42
N PRO A 129 -5.82 5.62 -11.21
CA PRO A 129 -4.51 5.98 -11.72
C PRO A 129 -3.42 4.99 -11.31
N PHE A 130 -2.28 5.02 -12.00
CA PHE A 130 -1.12 4.22 -11.64
C PHE A 130 -0.76 4.40 -10.15
N HIS A 131 -0.59 3.29 -9.44
CA HIS A 131 -0.24 3.28 -8.03
C HIS A 131 0.63 2.09 -7.66
N ARG A 132 1.48 2.27 -6.65
CA ARG A 132 2.39 1.25 -6.12
C ARG A 132 1.93 0.68 -4.78
N PHE A 133 0.64 0.81 -4.47
CA PHE A 133 0.03 0.11 -3.33
C PHE A 133 0.12 -1.40 -3.53
N THR A 134 0.62 -2.10 -2.51
CA THR A 134 0.74 -3.55 -2.49
C THR A 134 0.10 -4.10 -1.22
N SER A 135 -0.29 -5.37 -1.22
CA SER A 135 -0.85 -5.99 -0.02
C SER A 135 0.12 -5.83 1.16
N GLY A 136 -0.42 -5.46 2.33
CA GLY A 136 0.36 -5.18 3.52
C GLY A 136 0.99 -3.79 3.58
N THR A 137 0.85 -2.95 2.54
CA THR A 137 1.30 -1.55 2.59
C THR A 137 0.45 -0.77 3.60
N LEU A 138 1.09 -0.09 4.56
CA LEU A 138 0.42 0.88 5.41
C LEU A 138 0.10 2.13 4.60
N VAL A 139 -1.12 2.62 4.75
CA VAL A 139 -1.64 3.79 4.03
C VAL A 139 -2.39 4.71 4.98
N THR A 140 -2.44 5.97 4.62
CA THR A 140 -3.10 7.04 5.37
C THR A 140 -4.24 7.59 4.53
N LEU A 141 -5.45 7.56 5.09
CA LEU A 141 -6.66 8.08 4.45
C LEU A 141 -6.99 9.46 5.04
N CYS A 142 -7.14 10.45 4.16
CA CYS A 142 -7.38 11.85 4.52
C CYS A 142 -8.25 12.54 3.46
N ARG A 143 -8.66 13.80 3.66
CA ARG A 143 -9.48 14.54 2.69
C ARG A 143 -8.62 15.31 1.69
N VAL A 144 -7.65 16.05 2.19
CA VAL A 144 -6.84 17.00 1.43
C VAL A 144 -5.35 16.80 1.69
N ASN A 145 -4.91 16.83 2.95
CA ASN A 145 -3.49 16.83 3.27
C ASN A 145 -3.23 16.09 4.59
N PRO A 146 -2.47 14.97 4.55
CA PRO A 146 -2.21 14.16 5.74
C PRO A 146 -1.40 14.87 6.84
N LEU A 147 -0.72 15.98 6.54
CA LEU A 147 0.08 16.74 7.52
C LEU A 147 -0.73 17.79 8.31
N SER A 148 -1.91 18.20 7.81
CA SER A 148 -2.66 19.32 8.38
C SER A 148 -4.03 18.93 8.93
N GLU A 149 -4.45 17.67 8.78
CA GLU A 149 -5.77 17.22 9.21
C GLU A 149 -5.73 15.87 9.92
N ARG A 150 -6.85 15.49 10.53
CA ARG A 150 -7.00 14.17 11.14
C ARG A 150 -7.04 13.11 10.04
N THR A 151 -6.11 12.17 10.11
CA THR A 151 -6.02 11.05 9.20
C THR A 151 -6.44 9.74 9.87
N THR A 152 -6.75 8.73 9.07
CA THR A 152 -7.00 7.37 9.57
C THR A 152 -6.14 6.38 8.82
N GLU A 153 -5.44 5.53 9.57
CA GLU A 153 -4.53 4.54 9.00
C GLU A 153 -5.27 3.27 8.60
N GLY A 154 -4.74 2.60 7.58
CA GLY A 154 -5.23 1.31 7.12
C GLY A 154 -4.13 0.49 6.48
N LEU A 155 -4.37 -0.80 6.35
CA LEU A 155 -3.49 -1.72 5.61
C LEU A 155 -4.16 -2.14 4.31
N VAL A 156 -3.42 -2.10 3.21
CA VAL A 156 -3.92 -2.59 1.93
C VAL A 156 -4.14 -4.11 2.03
N LEU A 157 -5.38 -4.55 1.86
CA LEU A 157 -5.75 -5.96 1.77
C LEU A 157 -5.32 -6.50 0.39
N ASP A 158 -5.85 -5.86 -0.64
CA ASP A 158 -5.54 -6.15 -2.04
C ASP A 158 -5.79 -4.91 -2.90
N ARG A 159 -5.39 -5.03 -4.16
CA ARG A 159 -5.48 -3.96 -5.15
C ARG A 159 -5.91 -4.50 -6.51
N GLY A 160 -6.63 -3.68 -7.25
CA GLY A 160 -6.97 -3.88 -8.64
C GLY A 160 -6.97 -2.56 -9.39
N ARG A 161 -7.16 -2.63 -10.70
CA ARG A 161 -7.25 -1.45 -11.57
C ARG A 161 -8.49 -0.57 -11.30
N TRP A 162 -9.52 -1.11 -10.65
CA TRP A 162 -10.77 -0.38 -10.37
C TRP A 162 -10.95 -0.02 -8.90
N GLU A 163 -10.27 -0.74 -8.02
CA GLU A 163 -10.44 -0.58 -6.58
C GLU A 163 -9.18 -0.93 -5.80
N VAL A 164 -9.05 -0.31 -4.63
CA VAL A 164 -8.12 -0.71 -3.58
C VAL A 164 -8.94 -1.01 -2.33
N ARG A 165 -8.69 -2.16 -1.70
CA ARG A 165 -9.37 -2.54 -0.45
C ARG A 165 -8.42 -2.41 0.72
N LEU A 166 -8.89 -1.75 1.77
CA LEU A 166 -8.15 -1.51 3.00
C LEU A 166 -8.78 -2.26 4.16
N VAL A 167 -7.96 -2.72 5.09
CA VAL A 167 -8.38 -3.15 6.43
C VAL A 167 -8.08 -2.01 7.39
N MET A 168 -9.08 -1.60 8.17
CA MET A 168 -8.98 -0.47 9.09
C MET A 168 -9.52 -0.87 10.47
N ASP A 169 -8.82 -0.44 11.52
CA ASP A 169 -9.22 -0.66 12.91
C ASP A 169 -10.39 0.26 13.32
N SER A 170 -10.38 1.49 12.83
CA SER A 170 -11.47 2.46 12.98
C SER A 170 -11.80 3.10 11.63
N LEU A 171 -13.06 3.48 11.45
CA LEU A 171 -13.51 4.16 10.24
C LEU A 171 -13.52 5.66 10.45
N PRO A 172 -13.04 6.47 9.49
CA PRO A 172 -13.16 7.90 9.60
C PRO A 172 -14.64 8.33 9.54
N PRO A 173 -15.00 9.44 10.20
CA PRO A 173 -16.36 9.98 10.14
C PRO A 173 -16.71 10.40 8.71
N GLY A 174 -17.97 10.20 8.32
CA GLY A 174 -18.45 10.53 6.98
C GLY A 174 -17.75 9.73 5.87
N LEU A 175 -17.43 8.44 6.10
CA LEU A 175 -16.71 7.58 5.15
C LEU A 175 -17.25 7.66 3.72
N THR A 176 -18.58 7.67 3.56
CA THR A 176 -19.24 7.71 2.25
C THR A 176 -19.45 9.11 1.69
N GLU A 177 -19.11 10.14 2.45
CA GLU A 177 -19.28 11.54 2.06
C GLU A 177 -18.01 12.06 1.40
N GLY A 178 -18.15 12.93 0.41
CA GLY A 178 -17.03 13.63 -0.22
C GLY A 178 -16.03 12.73 -0.95
N LEU A 179 -14.87 13.31 -1.22
CA LEU A 179 -13.73 12.63 -1.82
C LEU A 179 -12.65 12.39 -0.77
N TRP A 180 -11.85 11.37 -1.02
CA TRP A 180 -10.74 10.98 -0.18
C TRP A 180 -9.44 11.00 -0.97
N ARG A 181 -8.36 11.18 -0.22
CA ARG A 181 -6.98 11.04 -0.64
C ARG A 181 -6.36 9.90 0.17
N LEU A 182 -5.68 9.01 -0.54
CA LEU A 182 -4.94 7.88 0.02
C LEU A 182 -3.45 8.10 -0.22
N ASP A 183 -2.67 8.18 0.84
CA ASP A 183 -1.22 8.31 0.79
C ASP A 183 -0.56 7.01 1.25
N LYS A 184 0.56 6.64 0.63
CA LYS A 184 1.42 5.58 1.17
C LYS A 184 1.98 6.06 2.51
N GLY A 185 1.96 5.20 3.52
CA GLY A 185 2.55 5.46 4.84
C GLY A 185 3.97 4.91 4.97
N VAL A 186 4.47 4.96 6.20
CA VAL A 186 5.71 4.29 6.64
C VAL A 186 5.39 2.82 6.96
N ASN A 187 6.30 1.89 6.71
CA ASN A 187 6.04 0.47 6.94
C ASN A 187 6.25 0.06 8.41
N ILE A 188 5.48 0.65 9.34
CA ILE A 188 5.63 0.45 10.79
C ILE A 188 5.47 -1.02 11.19
N VAL A 189 4.63 -1.78 10.49
CA VAL A 189 4.37 -3.20 10.78
C VAL A 189 5.63 -4.06 10.68
N THR A 190 6.51 -3.77 9.72
CA THR A 190 7.76 -4.53 9.57
C THR A 190 8.69 -4.29 10.77
N TYR A 191 8.79 -3.04 11.23
CA TYR A 191 9.56 -2.70 12.42
C TYR A 191 8.98 -3.28 13.71
N GLN A 192 7.66 -3.28 13.85
CA GLN A 192 6.99 -3.95 14.98
C GLN A 192 7.29 -5.45 14.99
N ARG A 193 7.29 -6.11 13.83
CA ARG A 193 7.66 -7.53 13.72
C ARG A 193 9.11 -7.77 14.08
N MET A 194 10.02 -6.89 13.68
CA MET A 194 11.44 -6.97 14.07
C MET A 194 11.61 -6.82 15.59
N ALA A 195 10.93 -5.86 16.21
CA ALA A 195 10.93 -5.69 17.67
C ALA A 195 10.36 -6.92 18.37
N GLN A 196 9.22 -7.46 17.90
CA GLN A 196 8.63 -8.69 18.43
C GLN A 196 9.55 -9.91 18.26
N ALA A 197 10.26 -10.02 17.14
CA ALA A 197 11.22 -11.10 16.90
C ALA A 197 12.40 -11.02 17.88
N MET A 198 12.93 -9.82 18.13
CA MET A 198 13.96 -9.60 19.15
C MET A 198 13.44 -9.94 20.56
N GLN A 199 12.19 -9.59 20.88
CA GLN A 199 11.56 -9.99 22.13
C GLN A 199 11.37 -11.51 22.23
N ALA A 200 11.11 -12.19 21.11
CA ALA A 200 10.92 -13.64 21.06
C ALA A 200 12.22 -14.42 21.33
N LEU A 201 13.40 -13.83 21.07
CA LEU A 201 14.70 -14.42 21.42
C LEU A 201 14.83 -14.70 22.93
N TYR A 202 14.16 -13.90 23.77
CA TYR A 202 14.14 -14.14 25.22
C TYR A 202 13.27 -15.32 25.64
N LYS A 203 12.37 -15.81 24.77
CA LYS A 203 11.49 -16.95 25.04
C LYS A 203 12.12 -18.25 24.55
N ASP A 204 12.72 -18.23 23.37
CA ASP A 204 13.32 -19.39 22.74
C ASP A 204 14.61 -19.04 21.97
N PRO A 205 15.74 -18.91 22.68
CA PRO A 205 17.01 -18.54 22.07
C PRO A 205 17.62 -19.65 21.22
N LEU A 206 17.23 -20.92 21.41
CA LEU A 206 17.80 -22.07 20.71
C LEU A 206 17.14 -22.32 19.34
N SER A 207 15.83 -22.06 19.19
CA SER A 207 15.19 -22.16 17.88
C SER A 207 15.65 -21.07 16.90
N ALA A 208 16.03 -19.90 17.41
CA ALA A 208 16.60 -18.82 16.60
C ALA A 208 18.00 -19.16 16.05
N GLY A 209 18.86 -19.82 16.85
CA GLY A 209 20.18 -20.26 16.40
C GLY A 209 20.15 -21.43 15.40
N ALA A 210 19.21 -22.37 15.57
CA ALA A 210 19.06 -23.53 14.67
C ALA A 210 18.52 -23.17 13.27
N ALA A 211 17.90 -22.00 13.09
CA ALA A 211 17.49 -21.50 11.77
C ALA A 211 18.69 -20.91 10.99
N ALA A 212 19.59 -20.20 11.68
CA ALA A 212 20.78 -19.60 11.07
C ALA A 212 21.86 -20.65 10.69
N ALA A 213 21.99 -21.73 11.47
CA ALA A 213 22.95 -22.80 11.17
C ALA A 213 22.59 -23.66 9.94
N ARG A 214 21.34 -23.57 9.44
CA ARG A 214 20.88 -24.34 8.27
C ARG A 214 21.17 -23.66 6.93
N THR A 215 21.62 -22.41 6.93
CA THR A 215 22.02 -21.70 5.70
C THR A 215 23.54 -21.68 5.48
N ASP A 216 24.33 -22.22 6.41
CA ASP A 216 25.80 -22.19 6.37
C ASP A 216 26.46 -23.56 6.09
N THR A 217 25.66 -24.62 5.96
CA THR A 217 26.12 -25.86 5.32
C THR A 217 25.87 -25.76 3.82
N GLY A 218 26.60 -24.83 3.21
CA GLY A 218 26.83 -24.84 1.78
C GLY A 218 27.48 -26.17 1.42
N ASP A 219 26.74 -26.95 0.65
CA ASP A 219 27.13 -28.15 -0.07
C ASP A 219 28.37 -27.85 -0.93
N TYR A 220 29.55 -27.86 -0.31
CA TYR A 220 30.82 -27.96 -1.02
C TYR A 220 31.00 -29.43 -1.35
N VAL A 221 30.47 -29.82 -2.52
CA VAL A 221 30.89 -31.06 -3.18
C VAL A 221 32.37 -30.90 -3.49
N GLY A 222 33.21 -31.55 -2.69
CA GLY A 222 34.64 -31.64 -2.93
C GLY A 222 34.85 -32.31 -4.28
N VAL A 223 35.30 -31.51 -5.25
CA VAL A 223 35.96 -32.03 -6.45
C VAL A 223 37.29 -32.56 -5.95
N ASN A 224 37.42 -33.89 -5.90
CA ASN A 224 38.71 -34.53 -5.70
C ASN A 224 39.48 -34.37 -7.01
N ASP A 225 40.38 -33.39 -7.04
CA ASP A 225 41.48 -33.33 -8.01
C ASP A 225 42.56 -34.31 -7.54
N ASP A 226 42.45 -35.57 -7.94
CA ASP A 226 43.51 -36.59 -7.83
C ASP A 226 43.54 -37.39 -9.14
N ASP A 227 44.08 -36.79 -10.21
CA ASP A 227 44.52 -37.52 -11.40
C ASP A 227 46.06 -37.48 -11.42
N GLU A 228 46.68 -38.49 -10.80
CA GLU A 228 48.10 -38.85 -11.02
C GLU A 228 48.25 -39.71 -12.28
N GLU A 229 49.25 -39.36 -13.08
CA GLU A 229 49.70 -40.05 -14.29
C GLU A 229 50.20 -41.47 -14.03
N GLU A 230 49.83 -42.43 -14.89
CA GLU A 230 50.67 -43.57 -15.28
C GLU A 230 50.18 -44.07 -16.66
N GLY A 231 50.98 -43.96 -17.72
CA GLY A 231 51.72 -45.09 -18.32
C GLY A 231 50.75 -46.09 -18.98
N GLY A 232 50.56 -46.12 -20.29
CA GLY A 232 51.57 -46.42 -21.30
C GLY A 232 51.13 -47.68 -22.06
N ASP A 233 51.32 -47.64 -23.37
CA ASP A 233 51.46 -48.77 -24.31
C ASP A 233 50.25 -49.24 -25.15
N ASP A 234 50.61 -49.43 -26.43
CA ASP A 234 50.02 -50.22 -27.52
C ASP A 234 48.78 -49.64 -28.24
N GLU A 235 48.62 -49.70 -29.57
CA GLU A 235 49.44 -50.01 -30.74
C GLU A 235 48.49 -49.64 -31.92
N ASP A 236 49.05 -49.15 -33.03
CA ASP A 236 48.61 -49.42 -34.40
C ASP A 236 47.21 -49.01 -34.96
N MET A 237 47.34 -48.20 -36.04
CA MET A 237 46.77 -48.41 -37.39
C MET A 237 45.49 -47.70 -37.86
N ALA A 238 45.70 -47.02 -39.01
CA ALA A 238 44.81 -46.67 -40.13
C ALA A 238 43.74 -45.58 -39.89
N GLU A 239 43.84 -44.41 -40.50
CA GLU A 239 43.66 -44.04 -41.93
C GLU A 239 42.17 -43.95 -42.38
N TYR A 240 41.90 -42.95 -43.22
CA TYR A 240 40.63 -42.45 -43.79
C TYR A 240 39.84 -41.53 -42.86
N GLY A 241 39.34 -40.36 -43.28
CA GLY A 241 39.13 -39.77 -44.59
C GLY A 241 38.02 -38.72 -44.40
N GLY A 242 38.13 -37.57 -45.09
CA GLY A 242 37.34 -36.36 -44.83
C GLY A 242 35.82 -36.38 -45.16
N PRO A 243 35.19 -35.18 -45.16
CA PRO A 243 33.79 -34.96 -44.79
C PRO A 243 32.82 -34.81 -45.97
N SER A 244 31.52 -35.05 -45.72
CA SER A 244 30.36 -34.49 -46.44
C SER A 244 29.10 -34.88 -45.63
N GLY A 245 28.12 -34.04 -45.32
CA GLY A 245 27.45 -33.06 -46.16
C GLY A 245 26.27 -33.73 -46.85
N GLN A 246 25.05 -33.64 -46.29
CA GLN A 246 23.81 -33.41 -47.06
C GLN A 246 22.55 -33.40 -46.20
N GLU A 247 21.77 -32.35 -46.45
CA GLU A 247 20.35 -32.23 -46.21
C GLU A 247 19.58 -33.41 -46.81
N HIS A 248 18.51 -33.87 -46.13
CA HIS A 248 17.39 -34.50 -46.83
C HIS A 248 16.05 -34.04 -46.27
N ARG A 249 15.32 -33.40 -47.17
CA ARG A 249 13.93 -32.98 -47.12
C ARG A 249 13.10 -34.01 -47.88
N TYR A 250 12.08 -34.57 -47.25
CA TYR A 250 10.85 -35.14 -47.84
C TYR A 250 9.78 -35.04 -46.74
N GLY A 251 8.50 -34.79 -46.94
CA GLY A 251 7.65 -34.85 -48.12
C GLY A 251 6.25 -35.24 -47.63
N GLN A 252 5.27 -34.37 -47.94
CA GLN A 252 3.81 -34.54 -48.09
C GLN A 252 3.09 -35.84 -47.64
N GLY A 253 1.87 -35.65 -47.08
CA GLY A 253 0.68 -36.29 -47.66
C GLY A 253 -0.42 -36.78 -46.71
N HIS A 254 -1.63 -36.17 -46.86
CA HIS A 254 -2.99 -36.72 -46.62
C HIS A 254 -3.45 -36.97 -45.17
N GLY A 255 -4.70 -36.74 -44.74
CA GLY A 255 -5.94 -36.28 -45.36
C GLY A 255 -7.15 -36.55 -44.44
N GLY A 256 -8.24 -35.75 -44.55
CA GLY A 256 -9.60 -36.01 -44.05
C GLY A 256 -9.84 -35.80 -42.54
N GLY A 257 -10.97 -35.29 -42.04
CA GLY A 257 -12.22 -34.84 -42.63
C GLY A 257 -13.24 -34.51 -41.50
N ASN A 258 -13.68 -33.25 -41.49
CA ASN A 258 -15.02 -32.70 -41.20
C ASN A 258 -16.13 -33.54 -40.50
N THR A 259 -16.68 -33.01 -39.38
CA THR A 259 -18.12 -32.73 -39.08
C THR A 259 -18.15 -31.97 -37.74
N GLY A 260 -18.95 -30.94 -37.43
CA GLY A 260 -20.12 -30.31 -38.04
C GLY A 260 -21.00 -29.72 -36.91
N SER A 261 -21.59 -28.54 -37.16
CA SER A 261 -22.71 -27.87 -36.45
C SER A 261 -22.34 -26.81 -35.37
N GLN A 262 -22.45 -25.49 -35.59
CA GLN A 262 -23.63 -24.62 -35.83
C GLN A 262 -24.61 -24.58 -34.63
N PHE A 263 -25.20 -23.48 -34.12
CA PHE A 263 -25.55 -22.10 -34.52
C PHE A 263 -25.60 -21.24 -33.22
N GLY A 264 -25.64 -19.89 -33.17
CA GLY A 264 -26.00 -18.91 -34.19
C GLY A 264 -25.87 -17.45 -33.74
N ASN A 265 -25.96 -16.61 -34.76
CA ASN A 265 -25.86 -15.15 -34.79
C ASN A 265 -27.04 -14.41 -34.12
N ARG A 266 -26.77 -13.22 -33.58
CA ARG A 266 -27.66 -12.04 -33.71
C ARG A 266 -26.85 -10.79 -34.05
N ARG A 267 -27.16 -10.20 -35.21
CA ARG A 267 -26.74 -8.88 -35.69
C ARG A 267 -27.70 -7.81 -35.17
N GLY A 268 -27.21 -6.57 -34.99
CA GLY A 268 -28.06 -5.39 -35.13
C GLY A 268 -27.50 -4.06 -34.64
N ARG A 269 -27.03 -3.24 -35.61
CA ARG A 269 -27.05 -1.75 -35.66
C ARG A 269 -26.18 -1.00 -34.61
N GLY A 270 -25.44 0.08 -34.89
CA GLY A 270 -25.33 0.97 -36.04
C GLY A 270 -25.18 2.42 -35.54
N ARG A 271 -24.04 3.04 -35.90
CA ARG A 271 -23.77 4.50 -36.04
C ARG A 271 -23.38 5.38 -34.84
N ASN A 272 -22.42 6.26 -35.17
CA ASN A 272 -22.05 7.58 -34.62
C ASN A 272 -21.07 7.65 -33.44
N ASN A 273 -19.79 7.90 -33.75
CA ASN A 273 -18.99 8.96 -33.10
C ASN A 273 -17.69 9.24 -33.86
N ARG A 274 -17.75 10.14 -34.85
CA ARG A 274 -16.59 10.67 -35.58
C ARG A 274 -16.51 12.21 -35.53
N ARG A 275 -17.07 12.85 -34.48
CA ARG A 275 -17.10 14.32 -34.36
C ARG A 275 -16.28 14.95 -33.23
N ASP A 276 -15.75 14.20 -32.27
CA ASP A 276 -15.04 14.81 -31.12
C ASP A 276 -13.51 14.97 -31.26
N GLY A 277 -12.91 14.43 -32.33
CA GLY A 277 -11.46 14.54 -32.54
C GLY A 277 -10.95 15.93 -32.93
N LYS A 278 -11.82 16.82 -33.45
CA LYS A 278 -11.39 18.14 -33.97
C LYS A 278 -11.36 19.25 -32.91
N ARG A 279 -12.12 19.14 -31.81
CA ARG A 279 -12.13 20.16 -30.73
C ARG A 279 -10.93 20.08 -29.79
N ARG A 280 -10.30 18.91 -29.67
CA ARG A 280 -9.09 18.72 -28.82
C ARG A 280 -7.80 19.27 -29.42
N ARG A 281 -7.75 19.51 -30.74
CA ARG A 281 -6.54 20.03 -31.40
C ARG A 281 -6.45 21.56 -31.40
N GLN A 282 -7.58 22.27 -31.38
CA GLN A 282 -7.61 23.73 -31.31
C GLN A 282 -7.33 24.29 -29.91
N ARG A 283 -7.72 23.59 -28.84
CA ARG A 283 -7.41 24.03 -27.46
C ARG A 283 -5.92 23.91 -27.11
N ARG A 284 -5.21 22.96 -27.74
CA ARG A 284 -3.79 22.74 -27.48
C ARG A 284 -2.86 23.72 -28.20
N GLN A 285 -3.38 24.48 -29.17
CA GLN A 285 -2.62 25.52 -29.88
C GLN A 285 -2.82 26.91 -29.26
N GLN A 286 -3.86 27.13 -28.44
CA GLN A 286 -4.05 28.39 -27.73
C GLN A 286 -3.23 28.45 -26.43
N ASP A 287 -3.01 27.30 -25.78
CA ASP A 287 -2.21 27.25 -24.55
C ASP A 287 -0.68 27.37 -24.81
N GLU A 288 -0.22 27.29 -26.08
CA GLU A 288 1.19 27.50 -26.46
C GLU A 288 1.51 28.95 -26.88
N GLU A 289 0.51 29.81 -27.10
CA GLU A 289 0.72 31.22 -27.48
C GLU A 289 0.75 32.18 -26.26
N ASP A 290 0.34 31.72 -25.07
CA ASP A 290 0.28 32.54 -23.85
C ASP A 290 1.55 32.44 -22.96
N GLU A 291 2.58 31.67 -23.34
CA GLU A 291 3.85 31.56 -22.58
C GLU A 291 4.93 32.60 -22.97
N ASP A 292 4.71 33.41 -24.02
CA ASP A 292 5.70 34.37 -24.53
C ASP A 292 5.49 35.84 -24.07
N GLU A 293 4.52 36.13 -23.21
CA GLU A 293 4.33 37.47 -22.62
C GLU A 293 4.63 37.50 -21.11
N LEU A 294 5.92 37.55 -20.76
CA LEU A 294 6.35 38.13 -19.48
C LEU A 294 7.28 39.32 -19.75
N PRO A 295 7.00 40.52 -19.19
CA PRO A 295 7.81 41.71 -19.40
C PRO A 295 9.19 41.61 -18.69
N PRO A 296 10.18 42.40 -19.15
CA PRO A 296 11.61 42.19 -18.87
C PRO A 296 12.04 42.38 -17.41
#